data_AF-A0A951CKE2-F1
#
_entry.id   AF-A0A951CKE2-F1
#
_cell.length_a   1.000
_cell.length_b   1.000
_cell.length_c   1.000
_cell.angle_alpha   90.00
_cell.angle_beta   90.00
_cell.angle_gamma   90.00
#
_symmetry.space_group_name_H-M   'P 1'
#
loop_
_entity.id
_entity.type
_entity.pdbx_description
1 polymer ?
#
loop_
_entity_poly.entity_id
_entity_poly.type
_entity_poly.pdbx_seq_one_letter_code
_entity_poly.pdbx_strand_id
1 'polypeptide(L)'
;REPKGGTTDFCSPLQGLKNVILTPHIGGSTEEAQEAIGRYLSRKLMSFIDTGDTSLSVNFPNLQLPALKGAHRFLHIHANEPGVLASINNIMTENKANILGQYLGTTREIGYVITDASTTYEELVIEKLNAIPGTIRVRTLY
;
A
#
# COMPACT_ATOMS: atom_id res chain seq x y z
N ARG A 1 -5.45 -26.79 11.79
CA ARG A 1 -6.42 -25.82 11.19
C ARG A 1 -7.24 -25.25 12.32
N GLU A 2 -7.61 -23.98 12.25
CA GLU A 2 -8.47 -23.35 13.26
C GLU A 2 -9.87 -23.97 13.25
N PRO A 3 -10.49 -24.17 14.43
CA PRO A 3 -11.87 -24.61 14.51
C PRO A 3 -12.77 -23.54 13.90
N LYS A 4 -13.65 -23.92 12.97
CA LYS A 4 -14.76 -23.06 12.56
C LYS A 4 -15.77 -23.07 13.71
N GLY A 5 -16.15 -21.90 14.21
CA GLY A 5 -16.92 -21.75 15.44
C GLY A 5 -18.23 -22.55 15.50
N GLY A 6 -18.81 -22.62 16.70
CA GLY A 6 -20.14 -23.19 16.94
C GLY A 6 -20.14 -24.69 17.22
N THR A 7 -19.90 -25.55 16.22
CA THR A 7 -20.32 -26.96 16.36
C THR A 7 -19.67 -27.95 15.37
N THR A 8 -18.35 -27.99 15.15
CA THR A 8 -17.72 -29.16 14.47
C THR A 8 -16.27 -29.49 14.87
N ASP A 9 -16.03 -30.76 15.17
CA ASP A 9 -14.82 -31.61 15.11
C ASP A 9 -13.42 -30.98 15.25
N PHE A 10 -13.15 -30.24 16.33
CA PHE A 10 -11.76 -29.98 16.72
C PHE A 10 -11.19 -31.18 17.48
N CYS A 11 -10.35 -31.98 16.81
CA CYS A 11 -9.57 -33.05 17.42
C CYS A 11 -8.10 -32.62 17.54
N SER A 12 -7.56 -32.67 18.76
CA SER A 12 -6.16 -32.36 19.04
C SER A 12 -5.59 -33.39 20.01
N PRO A 13 -4.35 -33.88 19.80
CA PRO A 13 -3.69 -34.80 20.73
C PRO A 13 -3.45 -34.18 22.11
N LEU A 14 -3.64 -32.86 22.25
CA LEU A 14 -3.52 -32.13 23.51
C LEU A 14 -4.79 -32.16 24.37
N GLN A 15 -5.92 -32.66 23.83
CA GLN A 15 -7.16 -32.77 24.60
C GLN A 15 -7.01 -33.79 25.75
N GLY A 16 -7.49 -33.43 26.94
CA GLY A 16 -7.44 -34.29 28.13
C GLY A 16 -6.14 -34.21 28.95
N LEU A 17 -5.13 -33.46 28.50
CA LEU A 17 -3.91 -33.23 29.29
C LEU A 17 -4.18 -32.27 30.45
N LYS A 18 -3.75 -32.64 31.67
CA LYS A 18 -4.12 -31.95 32.93
C LYS A 18 -3.63 -30.50 33.05
N ASN A 19 -2.61 -30.11 32.28
CA ASN A 19 -1.91 -28.83 32.38
C ASN A 19 -1.96 -28.01 31.07
N VAL A 20 -2.96 -28.27 30.23
CA VAL A 20 -3.12 -27.59 28.93
C VAL A 20 -4.47 -26.91 28.85
N ILE A 21 -4.46 -25.63 28.47
CA ILE A 21 -5.67 -24.87 28.14
C ILE A 21 -5.71 -24.69 26.63
N LEU A 22 -6.79 -25.15 26.00
CA LEU A 22 -7.04 -24.99 24.57
C LEU A 22 -8.07 -23.87 24.37
N THR A 23 -7.66 -22.77 23.75
CA THR A 23 -8.55 -21.66 23.39
C THR A 23 -8.82 -21.69 21.88
N PRO A 24 -10.07 -21.48 21.41
CA PRO A 24 -10.43 -21.58 19.99
C PRO A 24 -10.00 -20.35 19.17
N HIS A 25 -8.70 -20.04 19.18
CA HIS A 25 -8.09 -18.89 18.50
C HIS A 25 -8.73 -17.52 18.84
N ILE A 26 -9.23 -17.37 20.06
CA ILE A 26 -9.89 -16.16 20.54
C ILE A 26 -8.95 -15.16 21.24
N GLY A 27 -7.63 -15.31 21.07
CA GLY A 27 -6.63 -14.52 21.80
C GLY A 27 -6.74 -13.01 21.58
N GLY A 28 -7.23 -12.58 20.40
CA GLY A 28 -7.52 -11.17 20.07
C GLY A 28 -9.00 -10.88 19.84
N SER A 29 -9.90 -11.77 20.26
CA SER A 29 -11.35 -11.66 19.99
C SER A 29 -12.08 -10.91 21.11
N THR A 30 -11.64 -9.68 21.41
CA THR A 30 -12.30 -8.78 22.37
C THR A 30 -12.87 -7.54 21.66
N GLU A 31 -13.84 -6.88 22.28
CA GLU A 31 -14.44 -5.65 21.72
C GLU A 31 -13.41 -4.53 21.61
N GLU A 32 -12.50 -4.40 22.58
CA GLU A 32 -11.42 -3.42 22.58
C GLU A 32 -10.42 -3.69 21.44
N ALA A 33 -10.12 -4.97 21.17
CA ALA A 33 -9.28 -5.35 20.05
C ALA A 33 -9.95 -5.01 18.71
N GLN A 34 -11.26 -5.28 18.56
CA GLN A 34 -12.01 -4.90 17.35
C GLN A 34 -12.06 -3.38 17.16
N GLU A 35 -12.26 -2.61 18.22
CA GLU A 35 -12.24 -1.15 18.18
C GLU A 35 -10.86 -0.61 17.77
N ALA A 36 -9.78 -1.17 18.33
CA ALA A 36 -8.42 -0.82 17.96
C ALA A 36 -8.11 -1.17 16.50
N ILE A 37 -8.54 -2.34 16.03
CA ILE A 37 -8.41 -2.77 14.62
C ILE A 37 -9.15 -1.81 13.70
N GLY A 38 -10.39 -1.46 14.02
CA GLY A 38 -11.19 -0.51 13.24
C GLY A 38 -10.47 0.82 13.09
N ARG A 39 -10.04 1.42 14.20
CA ARG A 39 -9.27 2.68 14.18
C ARG A 39 -7.96 2.56 13.41
N TYR A 40 -7.23 1.46 13.57
CA TYR A 40 -5.96 1.26 12.89
C TYR A 40 -6.13 1.14 11.36
N LEU A 41 -7.04 0.30 10.91
CA LEU A 41 -7.29 0.07 9.48
C LEU A 41 -7.87 1.31 8.81
N SER A 42 -8.84 1.99 9.42
CA SER A 42 -9.39 3.24 8.88
C SER A 42 -8.29 4.29 8.70
N ARG A 43 -7.39 4.45 9.68
CA ARG A 43 -6.25 5.38 9.55
C ARG A 43 -5.32 4.97 8.42
N LYS A 44 -4.99 3.68 8.28
CA LYS A 44 -4.13 3.20 7.20
C LYS A 44 -4.74 3.44 5.81
N LEU A 45 -6.03 3.19 5.66
CA LEU A 45 -6.74 3.47 4.41
C LEU A 45 -6.73 4.97 4.10
N MET A 46 -7.00 5.83 5.09
CA MET A 46 -6.91 7.28 4.92
C MET A 46 -5.49 7.73 4.56
N SER A 47 -4.45 7.25 5.23
CA SER A 47 -3.06 7.60 4.90
C SER A 47 -2.67 7.16 3.48
N PHE A 48 -3.13 6.00 3.02
CA PHE A 48 -2.92 5.60 1.62
C PHE A 48 -3.70 6.51 0.66
N ILE A 49 -4.93 6.88 1.01
CA ILE A 49 -5.78 7.76 0.19
C ILE A 49 -5.17 9.15 0.09
N ASP A 50 -4.69 9.73 1.18
CA ASP A 50 -4.29 11.13 1.27
C ASP A 50 -2.84 11.34 0.85
N THR A 51 -1.93 10.42 1.18
CA THR A 51 -0.48 10.62 0.97
C THR A 51 0.20 9.51 0.19
N GLY A 52 -0.51 8.41 -0.10
CA GLY A 52 0.07 7.21 -0.70
C GLY A 52 0.91 6.38 0.28
N ASP A 53 0.71 6.53 1.59
CA ASP A 53 1.45 5.75 2.59
C ASP A 53 1.07 4.27 2.51
N THR A 54 2.07 3.40 2.32
CA THR A 54 1.93 1.94 2.24
C THR A 54 2.74 1.24 3.32
N SER A 55 3.18 1.96 4.36
CA SER A 55 3.88 1.37 5.50
C SER A 55 3.03 0.31 6.19
N LEU A 56 3.68 -0.76 6.63
CA LEU A 56 3.07 -1.94 7.23
C LEU A 56 2.11 -2.68 6.28
N SER A 57 2.20 -2.42 4.97
CA SER A 57 1.51 -3.25 3.98
C SER A 57 2.15 -4.63 3.93
N VAL A 58 1.31 -5.66 3.92
CA VAL A 58 1.74 -7.07 3.94
C VAL A 58 2.08 -7.61 2.55
N ASN A 59 1.65 -6.92 1.49
CA ASN A 59 1.75 -7.41 0.11
C ASN A 59 2.16 -6.33 -0.90
N PHE A 60 2.68 -5.21 -0.43
CA PHE A 60 3.01 -4.05 -1.27
C PHE A 60 4.35 -3.43 -0.84
N PRO A 61 5.10 -2.75 -1.74
CA PRO A 61 6.27 -1.99 -1.32
C PRO A 61 5.92 -1.04 -0.17
N ASN A 62 6.73 -1.05 0.88
CA ASN A 62 6.49 -0.28 2.10
C ASN A 62 7.17 1.09 1.98
N LEU A 63 6.38 2.13 1.71
CA LEU A 63 6.85 3.52 1.64
C LEU A 63 6.01 4.39 2.58
N GLN A 64 6.69 5.30 3.28
CA GLN A 64 6.05 6.33 4.10
C GLN A 64 6.78 7.64 3.90
N LEU A 65 6.06 8.66 3.46
CA LEU A 65 6.61 9.97 3.14
C LEU A 65 5.66 11.07 3.58
N PRO A 66 6.17 12.14 4.21
CA PRO A 66 5.37 13.32 4.44
C PRO A 66 4.93 13.91 3.10
N ALA A 67 3.73 14.47 3.04
CA ALA A 67 3.33 15.29 1.90
C ALA A 67 4.19 16.56 1.86
N LEU A 68 4.69 16.93 0.67
CA LEU A 68 5.39 18.20 0.48
C LEU A 68 4.37 19.32 0.23
N LYS A 69 4.48 20.41 1.01
CA LYS A 69 3.63 21.59 0.82
C LYS A 69 3.94 22.26 -0.51
N GLY A 70 2.89 22.62 -1.26
CA GLY A 70 3.03 23.28 -2.57
C GLY A 70 3.53 22.37 -3.68
N ALA A 71 3.55 21.05 -3.46
CA ALA A 71 3.81 20.06 -4.48
C ALA A 71 2.51 19.38 -4.91
N HIS A 72 2.45 18.97 -6.17
CA HIS A 72 1.47 18.01 -6.64
C HIS A 72 2.07 16.62 -6.49
N ARG A 73 1.29 15.65 -5.98
CA ARG A 73 1.75 14.28 -5.81
C ARG A 73 1.01 13.34 -6.76
N PHE A 74 1.76 12.46 -7.42
CA PHE A 74 1.20 11.29 -8.07
C PHE A 74 1.87 10.00 -7.58
N LEU A 75 1.07 8.95 -7.61
CA LEU A 75 1.39 7.59 -7.27
C LEU A 75 1.43 6.80 -8.57
N HIS A 76 2.48 6.03 -8.81
CA HIS A 76 2.61 5.17 -9.98
C HIS A 76 2.98 3.76 -9.54
N ILE A 77 2.09 2.82 -9.84
CA ILE A 77 2.22 1.39 -9.56
C ILE A 77 2.49 0.70 -10.89
N HIS A 78 3.52 -0.12 -10.95
CA HIS A 78 3.96 -0.77 -12.17
C HIS A 78 4.52 -2.17 -11.90
N ALA A 79 4.61 -2.99 -12.94
CA ALA A 79 5.40 -4.21 -12.93
C ALA A 79 6.88 -3.84 -12.68
N ASN A 80 7.60 -4.65 -11.91
CA ASN A 80 9.00 -4.40 -11.60
C ASN A 80 9.92 -4.71 -12.81
N GLU A 81 9.86 -3.86 -13.83
CA GLU A 81 10.59 -3.98 -15.08
C GLU A 81 11.57 -2.80 -15.27
N PRO A 82 12.74 -3.03 -15.91
CA PRO A 82 13.68 -1.96 -16.21
C PRO A 82 13.07 -0.87 -17.09
N GLY A 83 13.48 0.38 -16.87
CA GLY A 83 13.13 1.51 -17.74
C GLY A 83 11.88 2.29 -17.33
N VAL A 84 11.00 1.76 -16.48
CA VAL A 84 9.77 2.48 -16.06
C VAL A 84 10.11 3.83 -15.42
N LEU A 85 11.07 3.87 -14.48
CA LEU A 85 11.46 5.13 -13.82
C LEU A 85 12.06 6.14 -14.80
N ALA A 86 12.81 5.67 -15.81
CA ALA A 86 13.35 6.53 -16.86
C ALA A 86 12.21 7.12 -17.72
N SER A 87 11.22 6.30 -18.08
CA SER A 87 10.03 6.75 -18.81
C SER A 87 9.25 7.81 -18.04
N ILE A 88 9.05 7.61 -16.73
CA ILE A 88 8.42 8.61 -15.84
C ILE A 88 9.20 9.92 -15.90
N ASN A 89 10.52 9.88 -15.69
CA ASN A 89 11.35 11.08 -15.64
C ASN A 89 11.40 11.81 -17.00
N ASN A 90 11.40 11.08 -18.11
CA ASN A 90 11.32 11.66 -19.46
C ASN A 90 10.00 12.40 -19.67
N ILE A 91 8.86 11.80 -19.29
CA ILE A 91 7.56 12.46 -19.36
C ILE A 91 7.56 13.75 -18.52
N MET A 92 8.10 13.72 -17.31
CA MET A 92 8.20 14.93 -16.47
C MET A 92 9.04 16.02 -17.15
N THR A 93 10.17 15.63 -17.76
CA THR A 93 11.09 16.54 -18.46
C THR A 93 10.43 17.17 -19.70
N GLU A 94 9.75 16.37 -20.53
CA GLU A 94 9.04 16.85 -21.73
C GLU A 94 7.97 17.89 -21.40
N ASN A 95 7.31 17.73 -20.25
CA ASN A 95 6.27 18.63 -19.78
C ASN A 95 6.82 19.76 -18.88
N LYS A 96 8.15 19.93 -18.81
CA LYS A 96 8.83 20.96 -18.01
C LYS A 96 8.42 20.97 -16.53
N ALA A 97 8.02 19.80 -16.01
CA ALA A 97 7.58 19.64 -14.63
C ALA A 97 8.77 19.21 -13.76
N ASN A 98 9.23 20.09 -12.86
CA ASN A 98 10.33 19.75 -11.96
C ASN A 98 9.88 18.76 -10.88
N ILE A 99 10.67 17.71 -10.66
CA ILE A 99 10.48 16.73 -9.58
C ILE A 99 11.10 17.29 -8.30
N LEU A 100 10.27 17.47 -7.27
CA LEU A 100 10.67 17.96 -5.95
C LEU A 100 11.10 16.82 -5.02
N GLY A 101 10.51 15.64 -5.20
CA GLY A 101 10.82 14.44 -4.47
C GLY A 101 10.33 13.22 -5.22
N GLN A 102 11.10 12.14 -5.20
CA GLN A 102 10.71 10.89 -5.83
C GLN A 102 11.26 9.72 -5.04
N TYR A 103 10.42 8.74 -4.76
CA TYR A 103 10.75 7.62 -3.90
C TYR A 103 10.16 6.35 -4.48
N LEU A 104 11.04 5.39 -4.73
CA LEU A 104 10.68 4.10 -5.30
C LEU A 104 10.86 3.01 -4.23
N GLY A 105 9.85 2.16 -4.10
CA GLY A 105 9.94 0.89 -3.41
C GLY A 105 9.55 -0.22 -4.37
N THR A 106 10.26 -1.35 -4.32
CA THR A 106 9.96 -2.50 -5.18
C THR A 106 9.80 -3.78 -4.36
N THR A 107 8.98 -4.69 -4.87
CA THR A 107 9.01 -6.11 -4.54
C THR A 107 9.51 -6.87 -5.78
N ARG A 108 9.46 -8.21 -5.74
CA ARG A 108 9.79 -9.04 -6.91
C ARG A 108 8.91 -8.73 -8.13
N GLU A 109 7.64 -8.38 -7.91
CA GLU A 109 6.65 -8.25 -9.00
C GLU A 109 6.22 -6.81 -9.26
N ILE A 110 6.26 -5.94 -8.24
CA ILE A 110 5.66 -4.60 -8.30
C ILE A 110 6.69 -3.53 -7.93
N GLY A 111 6.74 -2.46 -8.70
CA GLY A 111 7.30 -1.18 -8.29
C GLY A 111 6.20 -0.20 -7.91
N TYR A 112 6.49 0.60 -6.89
CA TYR A 112 5.64 1.67 -6.41
C TYR A 112 6.47 2.92 -6.24
N VAL A 113 6.18 3.95 -7.03
CA VAL A 113 6.85 5.24 -6.95
C VAL A 113 5.88 6.35 -6.57
N ILE A 114 6.30 7.13 -5.59
CA ILE A 114 5.65 8.37 -5.17
C ILE A 114 6.48 9.51 -5.74
N THR A 115 5.86 10.38 -6.54
CA THR A 115 6.53 11.54 -7.14
C THR A 115 5.80 12.83 -6.77
N ASP A 116 6.54 13.75 -6.17
CA ASP A 116 6.15 15.12 -5.90
C ASP A 116 6.70 16.04 -6.99
N ALA A 117 5.84 16.84 -7.62
CA ALA A 117 6.17 17.72 -8.73
C ALA A 117 5.75 19.17 -8.44
N SER A 118 6.47 20.12 -9.04
CA SER A 118 6.28 21.56 -8.82
C SER A 118 5.06 22.20 -9.49
N THR A 119 4.38 21.51 -10.40
CA THR A 119 3.29 22.06 -11.22
C THR A 119 2.07 21.13 -11.22
N THR A 120 0.88 21.72 -11.40
CA THR A 120 -0.35 20.98 -11.67
C THR A 120 -0.19 20.09 -12.89
N TYR A 121 -0.74 18.88 -12.82
CA TYR A 121 -0.70 17.94 -13.94
C TYR A 121 -1.71 18.34 -15.01
N GLU A 122 -1.24 18.53 -16.23
CA GLU A 122 -2.12 18.48 -17.39
C GLU A 122 -2.65 17.05 -17.55
N GLU A 123 -3.89 16.88 -17.99
CA GLU A 123 -4.52 15.58 -18.20
C GLU A 123 -3.65 14.67 -19.10
N LEU A 124 -2.97 15.27 -20.08
CA LEU A 124 -2.01 14.64 -20.98
C LEU A 124 -0.84 13.96 -20.24
N VAL A 125 -0.34 14.52 -19.12
CA VAL A 125 0.74 13.90 -18.34
C VAL A 125 0.26 12.58 -17.73
N ILE A 126 -0.96 12.57 -17.20
CA ILE A 126 -1.54 11.38 -16.59
C ILE A 126 -1.82 10.31 -17.64
N GLU A 127 -2.30 10.69 -18.83
CA GLU A 127 -2.45 9.77 -19.96
C GLU A 127 -1.12 9.13 -20.37
N LYS A 128 -0.06 9.94 -20.54
CA LYS A 128 1.29 9.45 -20.87
C LYS A 128 1.82 8.50 -19.79
N LEU A 129 1.62 8.81 -18.51
CA LEU A 129 2.05 7.96 -17.40
C LEU A 129 1.31 6.62 -17.39
N ASN A 130 0.00 6.62 -17.67
CA ASN A 130 -0.79 5.38 -17.79
C ASN A 130 -0.39 4.54 -19.00
N ALA A 131 0.12 5.17 -20.06
CA ALA A 131 0.56 4.49 -21.28
C ALA A 131 1.96 3.86 -21.19
N ILE A 132 2.72 4.10 -20.11
CA ILE A 132 4.04 3.47 -19.94
C ILE A 132 3.86 1.94 -19.87
N PRO A 133 4.57 1.14 -20.68
CA PRO A 133 4.55 -0.31 -20.59
C PRO A 133 4.86 -0.81 -19.17
N GLY A 134 4.07 -1.76 -18.69
CA GLY A 134 4.18 -2.28 -17.32
C GLY A 134 3.43 -1.45 -16.27
N THR A 135 2.80 -0.32 -16.63
CA THR A 135 1.96 0.43 -15.68
C THR A 135 0.74 -0.40 -15.26
N ILE A 136 0.53 -0.49 -13.96
CA ILE A 136 -0.64 -1.13 -13.34
C ILE A 136 -1.67 -0.06 -12.99
N ARG A 137 -1.23 1.06 -12.38
CA ARG A 137 -2.12 2.14 -11.97
C ARG A 137 -1.38 3.44 -11.72
N VAL A 138 -1.95 4.55 -12.20
CA VAL A 138 -1.54 5.91 -11.82
C VAL A 138 -2.65 6.58 -11.03
N ARG A 139 -2.30 7.37 -10.01
CA ARG A 139 -3.26 8.16 -9.24
C ARG A 139 -2.64 9.48 -8.81
N THR A 140 -3.33 10.58 -9.07
CA THR A 140 -3.00 11.90 -8.51
C THR A 140 -3.62 12.06 -7.12
N LEU A 141 -2.92 12.78 -6.25
CA LEU A 141 -3.40 13.21 -4.94
C LEU A 141 -3.58 14.74 -4.96
N TYR A 142 -4.59 15.23 -4.24
CA TYR A 142 -4.98 16.65 -4.19
C TYR A 142 -4.70 17.24 -2.82
#